data_AF-A0A846XCX1-F1
#
_entry.id   AF-A0A846XCX1-F1
#
_cell.length_a   1.000
_cell.length_b   1.000
_cell.length_c   1.000
_cell.angle_alpha   90.00
_cell.angle_beta   90.00
_cell.angle_gamma   90.00
#
_symmetry.space_group_name_H-M   'P 1'
#
loop_
_entity.id
_entity.type
_entity.pdbx_description
1 polymer ?
#
loop_
_entity_poly.entity_id
_entity_poly.type
_entity_poly.pdbx_seq_one_letter_code
_entity_poly.pdbx_strand_id
1 'polypeptide(L)'
;MYALAERHGYRLVFTVFTDSGPKVAALALARHAGEHGAAAVVVPGFEHVDAIRHLVTDNAALITPMRLYPRGHRWVGEPDGHEQQVNG
;
A
#
# COMPACT_ATOMS: atom_id res chain seq x y z
N MET A 1 6.34 13.71 3.94
CA MET A 1 5.07 13.14 3.43
C MET A 1 4.07 14.18 2.97
N TYR A 2 3.78 15.23 3.76
CA TYR A 2 2.87 16.32 3.35
C TYR A 2 3.20 16.92 1.97
N ALA A 3 4.44 17.37 1.77
CA ALA A 3 4.90 17.93 0.49
C ALA A 3 4.90 16.94 -0.69
N LEU A 4 4.92 15.62 -0.41
CA LEU A 4 4.83 14.59 -1.45
C LEU A 4 3.36 14.40 -1.87
N ALA A 5 2.43 14.38 -0.93
CA ALA A 5 1.00 14.31 -1.22
C ALA A 5 0.52 15.51 -2.05
N GLU A 6 0.90 16.74 -1.64
CA GLU A 6 0.53 17.96 -2.36
C GLU A 6 1.05 17.99 -3.80
N ARG A 7 2.29 17.53 -4.02
CA ARG A 7 2.89 17.45 -5.37
C ARG A 7 2.07 16.58 -6.31
N HIS A 8 1.38 15.57 -5.78
CA HIS A 8 0.52 14.68 -6.55
C HIS A 8 -0.96 15.09 -6.52
N GLY A 9 -1.29 16.29 -6.02
CA GLY A 9 -2.66 16.79 -5.97
C GLY A 9 -3.53 16.18 -4.87
N TYR A 10 -2.93 15.49 -3.89
CA TYR A 10 -3.64 14.87 -2.78
C TYR A 10 -3.56 15.71 -1.51
N ARG A 11 -4.69 15.85 -0.81
CA ARG A 11 -4.73 16.41 0.55
C ARG A 11 -4.40 15.31 1.56
N LEU A 12 -3.42 15.54 2.42
CA LEU A 12 -3.12 14.62 3.53
C LEU A 12 -4.23 14.74 4.58
N VAL A 13 -5.01 13.66 4.78
CA VAL A 13 -6.16 13.65 5.71
C VAL A 13 -5.79 13.05 7.07
N PHE A 14 -4.85 12.10 7.12
CA PHE A 14 -4.42 11.45 8.36
C PHE A 14 -2.97 10.94 8.24
N THR A 15 -2.25 10.92 9.36
CA THR A 15 -0.92 10.29 9.47
C THR A 15 -1.01 9.16 10.46
N VAL A 16 -0.72 7.93 10.04
CA VAL A 16 -0.65 6.77 10.94
C VAL A 16 0.80 6.59 11.37
N PHE A 17 1.07 6.65 12.67
CA PHE A 17 2.32 6.19 13.26
C PHE A 17 2.07 4.83 13.90
N THR A 18 2.91 3.85 13.57
CA THR A 18 2.78 2.50 14.11
C THR A 18 4.09 2.06 14.73
N ASP A 19 4.05 1.75 16.03
CA ASP A 19 5.18 1.15 16.78
C ASP A 19 5.20 -0.39 16.67
N SER A 20 4.36 -0.92 15.79
CA SER A 20 4.30 -2.34 15.43
C SER A 20 5.15 -2.62 14.19
N GLY A 21 5.68 -3.84 14.07
CA GLY A 21 6.34 -4.28 12.84
C GLY A 21 5.46 -4.01 11.59
N PRO A 22 6.08 -3.73 10.42
CA PRO A 22 5.43 -3.13 9.24
C PRO A 22 4.11 -3.79 8.80
N LYS A 23 3.96 -5.10 9.06
CA LYS A 23 2.81 -5.91 8.66
C LYS A 23 1.48 -5.58 9.37
N VAL A 24 1.50 -5.16 10.64
CA VAL A 24 0.26 -4.85 11.37
C VAL A 24 -0.28 -3.47 10.99
N ALA A 25 0.63 -2.51 10.81
CA ALA A 25 0.34 -1.17 10.32
C ALA A 25 -0.29 -1.18 8.91
N ALA A 26 0.32 -1.99 8.06
CA ALA A 26 -0.10 -2.28 6.70
C ALA A 26 -1.55 -2.78 6.61
N LEU A 27 -1.95 -3.72 7.47
CA LEU A 27 -3.31 -4.26 7.46
C LEU A 27 -4.35 -3.22 7.91
N ALA A 28 -4.04 -2.43 8.94
CA ALA A 28 -4.92 -1.36 9.40
C ALA A 28 -5.09 -0.27 8.33
N LEU A 29 -4.01 0.09 7.61
CA LEU A 29 -4.02 1.04 6.50
C LEU A 29 -4.80 0.51 5.30
N ALA A 30 -4.62 -0.75 4.91
CA ALA A 30 -5.37 -1.35 3.82
C ALA A 30 -6.87 -1.47 4.14
N ARG A 31 -7.20 -1.89 5.37
CA ARG A 31 -8.60 -1.93 5.86
C ARG A 31 -9.21 -0.54 5.89
N HIS A 32 -8.49 0.46 6.40
CA HIS A 32 -8.98 1.84 6.43
C HIS A 32 -9.11 2.44 5.02
N ALA A 33 -8.18 2.16 4.12
CA ALA A 33 -8.26 2.60 2.73
C ALA A 33 -9.47 2.00 2.01
N GLY A 34 -9.78 0.72 2.24
CA GLY A 34 -10.97 0.06 1.73
C GLY A 34 -12.27 0.58 2.36
N GLU A 35 -12.31 0.72 3.68
CA GLU A 35 -13.54 1.10 4.42
C GLU A 35 -13.92 2.57 4.26
N HIS A 36 -12.93 3.47 4.11
CA HIS A 36 -13.16 4.91 4.00
C HIS A 36 -12.95 5.45 2.57
N GLY A 37 -12.70 4.59 1.59
CA GLY A 37 -12.53 4.98 0.19
C GLY A 37 -11.33 5.90 -0.05
N ALA A 38 -10.20 5.63 0.62
CA ALA A 38 -9.00 6.43 0.44
C ALA A 38 -8.53 6.38 -1.02
N ALA A 39 -8.36 7.55 -1.64
CA ALA A 39 -7.91 7.63 -3.03
C ALA A 39 -6.43 7.22 -3.19
N ALA A 40 -5.60 7.44 -2.16
CA ALA A 40 -4.18 7.12 -2.19
C ALA A 40 -3.60 6.83 -0.79
N VAL A 41 -2.57 6.00 -0.74
CA VAL A 41 -1.71 5.73 0.41
C VAL A 41 -0.31 6.26 0.10
N VAL A 42 0.21 7.15 0.94
CA VAL A 42 1.56 7.71 0.82
C VAL A 42 2.46 7.08 1.87
N VAL A 43 3.59 6.52 1.44
CA VAL A 43 4.55 5.86 2.33
C VAL A 43 5.95 6.45 2.23
N PRO A 44 6.80 6.33 3.26
CA PRO A 44 8.14 6.91 3.24
C PRO A 44 9.11 6.15 2.33
N GLY A 45 8.86 4.86 2.09
CA GLY A 45 9.65 4.01 1.22
C GLY A 45 8.92 2.71 0.90
N PHE A 46 9.39 2.00 -0.13
CA PHE A 46 8.73 0.81 -0.65
C PHE A 46 8.77 -0.37 0.34
N GLU A 47 9.83 -0.45 1.15
CA GLU A 47 10.03 -1.45 2.21
C GLU A 47 8.89 -1.49 3.24
N HIS A 48 8.14 -0.40 3.39
CA HIS A 48 7.00 -0.31 4.30
C HIS A 48 5.73 -0.98 3.77
N VAL A 49 5.65 -1.20 2.45
CA VAL A 49 4.47 -1.72 1.75
C VAL A 49 4.75 -2.97 0.96
N ASP A 50 6.00 -3.43 0.92
CA ASP A 50 6.44 -4.53 0.07
C ASP A 50 5.53 -5.77 0.18
N ALA A 51 5.23 -6.20 1.41
CA ALA A 51 4.40 -7.36 1.72
C ALA A 51 2.89 -7.17 1.49
N ILE A 52 2.42 -5.94 1.28
CA ILE A 52 0.99 -5.61 1.12
C ILE A 52 0.70 -4.75 -0.11
N ARG A 53 1.68 -4.60 -1.01
CA ARG A 53 1.62 -3.69 -2.15
C ARG A 53 0.43 -3.95 -3.05
N HIS A 54 0.12 -5.23 -3.29
CA HIS A 54 -1.04 -5.67 -4.07
C HIS A 54 -2.34 -5.22 -3.42
N LEU A 55 -2.49 -5.52 -2.13
CA LEU A 55 -3.68 -5.16 -1.35
C LEU A 55 -3.91 -3.64 -1.33
N VAL A 56 -2.84 -2.84 -1.23
CA VAL A 56 -2.94 -1.39 -1.34
C VAL A 56 -3.39 -1.00 -2.74
N THR A 57 -2.73 -1.48 -3.78
CA THR A 57 -3.04 -1.10 -5.16
C THR A 57 -4.42 -1.58 -5.62
N ASP A 58 -5.00 -2.63 -5.04
CA ASP A 58 -6.36 -3.05 -5.35
C ASP A 58 -7.41 -2.02 -4.86
N ASN A 59 -7.11 -1.33 -3.76
CA ASN A 59 -8.04 -0.44 -3.07
C ASN A 59 -7.77 1.06 -3.31
N ALA A 60 -6.51 1.45 -3.48
CA ALA A 60 -6.06 2.84 -3.57
C ALA A 60 -4.80 2.98 -4.45
N ALA A 61 -4.45 4.21 -4.85
CA ALA A 61 -3.13 4.45 -5.43
C ALA A 61 -2.03 4.35 -4.35
N LEU A 62 -0.87 3.81 -4.69
CA LEU A 62 0.30 3.77 -3.82
C LEU A 62 1.32 4.82 -4.26
N ILE A 63 1.70 5.72 -3.37
CA ILE A 63 2.69 6.78 -3.62
C ILE A 63 3.89 6.56 -2.71
N THR A 64 5.05 6.36 -3.34
CA THR A 64 6.35 6.37 -2.68
C THR A 64 7.09 7.65 -3.10
N PRO A 65 8.22 8.03 -2.45
CA PRO A 65 9.02 9.16 -2.93
C PRO A 65 9.57 8.96 -4.36
N MET A 66 9.70 7.70 -4.80
CA MET A 66 10.32 7.35 -6.08
C MET A 66 9.31 7.22 -7.22
N ARG A 67 8.12 6.70 -6.93
CA ARG A 67 7.12 6.33 -7.94
C ARG A 67 5.70 6.30 -7.38
N LEU A 68 4.75 6.67 -8.24
CA LEU A 68 3.32 6.44 -8.08
C LEU A 68 2.90 5.15 -8.80
N TYR A 69 2.13 4.32 -8.11
CA TYR A 69 1.49 3.13 -8.65
C TYR A 69 -0.03 3.33 -8.58
N PRO A 70 -0.73 3.35 -9.72
CA PRO A 70 -2.17 3.61 -9.74
C PRO A 70 -2.96 2.49 -9.07
N ARG A 71 -4.21 2.79 -8.69
CA ARG A 71 -5.14 1.73 -8.29
C ARG A 71 -5.33 0.74 -9.44
N GLY A 72 -5.34 -0.55 -9.12
CA GLY A 72 -5.36 -1.66 -10.08
C GLY A 72 -4.01 -1.94 -10.74
N HIS A 73 -2.91 -1.37 -10.23
CA HIS A 73 -1.57 -1.65 -10.76
C HIS A 73 -1.26 -3.15 -10.69
N ARG A 74 -0.90 -3.72 -11.84
CA ARG A 74 -0.50 -5.13 -11.96
C ARG A 74 1.00 -5.24 -11.72
N TRP A 75 1.36 -5.80 -10.57
CA TRP A 75 2.76 -6.11 -10.24
C TRP A 75 3.21 -7.34 -11.04
N VAL A 76 4.32 -7.22 -11.77
CA VAL A 76 4.88 -8.32 -12.56
C VAL A 76 5.91 -9.07 -11.71
N GLY A 77 5.78 -10.40 -11.61
CA GLY A 77 6.85 -11.26 -11.09
C GLY A 77 6.67 -11.84 -9.69
N GLU A 78 5.45 -11.96 -9.16
CA GLU A 78 5.18 -12.76 -7.97
C GLU A 78 4.26 -13.92 -8.36
N PRO A 79 4.59 -15.19 -8.03
CA PRO A 79 3.68 -16.30 -8.29
C PRO A 79 2.41 -16.08 -7.47
N ASP A 80 1.25 -16.24 -8.11
CA ASP A 80 -0.02 -16.37 -7.40
C ASP A 80 0.16 -17.42 -6.30
N GLY A 81 -0.17 -17.07 -5.05
CA GLY A 81 -0.08 -17.93 -3.88
C GLY A 81 -1.09 -19.07 -3.88
N HIS A 82 -1.10 -19.90 -4.93
CA HIS A 82 -1.94 -21.08 -5.11
C HIS A 82 -1.15 -22.34 -5.49
N GLU A 83 0.14 -22.44 -5.15
CA GLU A 83 0.82 -23.74 -5.06
C GLU A 83 1.04 -24.11 -3.59
N GLN A 84 -0.07 -24.42 -2.91
CA GLN A 84 -0.05 -25.30 -1.75
C GLN A 84 0.26 -26.71 -2.26
N GLN A 85 1.53 -27.09 -2.14
CA GLN A 85 1.99 -28.40 -1.68
C GLN A 85 1.16 -29.61 -2.17
N VAL A 86 1.41 -30.04 -3.40
CA VAL A 86 1.40 -31.48 -3.69
C VAL A 86 2.70 -32.04 -3.13
N ASN A 87 2.62 -32.81 -2.03
CA ASN A 87 3.46 -33.95 -1.68
C ASN A 87 3.33 -34.26 -0.18
N GLY A 88 2.57 -35.31 0.09
CA GLY A 88 2.42 -36.01 1.37
C GLY A 88 1.61 -37.26 1.13
#